data_AF-A0A7C0XMT5-F1
#
_entry.id   AF-A0A7C0XMT5-F1
#
_cell.length_a   1.000
_cell.length_b   1.000
_cell.length_c   1.000
_cell.angle_alpha   90.00
_cell.angle_beta   90.00
_cell.angle_gamma   90.00
#
_symmetry.space_group_name_H-M   'P 1'
#
loop_
_entity.id
_entity.type
_entity.pdbx_description
1 polymer ?
#
loop_
_entity_poly.entity_id
_entity_poly.type
_entity_poly.pdbx_seq_one_letter_code
_entity_poly.pdbx_strand_id
1 'polypeptide(L)'
;MDYQKEYQGSLKGQFLIAMPGLADPNFHQTVSYICEHTPQGAMGLIINRVHPDLTMGAVFKELNLESIPERDSLHIHLGGPVHTEQIFILHGPPFDWEACHQVTSSLALSNSKDVLEAIAKGGGPSPFIIAIGCGGWGRPP
;
A
#
# COMPACT_ATOMS: atom_id res chain seq x y z
N MET A 1 -9.49 27.67 -31.77
CA MET A 1 -8.21 27.49 -31.04
C MET A 1 -8.50 26.52 -29.92
N ASP A 2 -8.45 25.23 -30.25
CA ASP A 2 -8.82 24.16 -29.35
C ASP A 2 -7.64 23.87 -28.42
N TYR A 3 -7.78 24.27 -27.16
CA TYR A 3 -6.91 23.82 -26.08
C TYR A 3 -7.32 22.40 -25.69
N GLN A 4 -7.01 21.41 -26.53
CA GLN A 4 -6.93 20.03 -26.05
C GLN A 4 -5.59 19.86 -25.34
N LYS A 5 -5.56 20.05 -24.02
CA LYS A 5 -4.48 19.50 -23.20
C LYS A 5 -4.64 17.98 -23.21
N GLU A 6 -3.84 17.27 -24.00
CA GLU A 6 -3.65 15.84 -23.82
C GLU A 6 -3.06 15.59 -22.43
N TYR A 7 -3.91 15.19 -21.48
CA TYR A 7 -3.44 14.57 -20.23
C TYR A 7 -3.17 13.08 -20.51
N GLN A 8 -2.09 12.78 -21.23
CA GLN A 8 -1.60 11.41 -21.43
C GLN A 8 -0.53 11.05 -20.40
N GLY A 9 -0.83 11.21 -19.10
CA GLY A 9 0.07 10.84 -18.01
C GLY A 9 -0.48 9.69 -17.19
N SER A 10 0.31 8.64 -16.99
CA SER A 10 0.05 7.69 -15.90
C SER A 10 0.20 8.41 -14.56
N LEU A 11 -0.60 7.99 -13.58
CA LEU A 11 -0.57 8.49 -12.20
C LEU A 11 0.25 7.56 -11.31
N LYS A 12 0.84 6.49 -11.87
CA LYS A 12 1.75 5.59 -11.15
C LYS A 12 2.87 6.40 -10.50
N GLY A 13 3.08 6.18 -9.21
CA GLY A 13 4.05 6.91 -8.41
C GLY A 13 3.60 8.29 -7.92
N GLN A 14 2.33 8.65 -8.09
CA GLN A 14 1.77 9.92 -7.62
C GLN A 14 0.91 9.73 -6.37
N PHE A 15 0.72 10.83 -5.62
CA PHE A 15 -0.25 10.89 -4.53
C PHE A 15 -1.57 11.50 -4.99
N LEU A 16 -2.67 10.90 -4.58
CA LEU A 16 -4.00 11.48 -4.61
C LEU A 16 -4.34 12.04 -3.24
N ILE A 17 -4.74 13.31 -3.19
CA ILE A 17 -5.16 13.97 -1.96
C ILE A 17 -6.67 14.18 -2.05
N ALA A 18 -7.40 13.58 -1.11
CA ALA A 18 -8.84 13.75 -1.03
C ALA A 18 -9.19 15.21 -0.73
N MET A 19 -10.03 15.81 -1.56
CA MET A 19 -10.56 17.14 -1.31
C MET A 19 -11.45 17.12 -0.05
N PRO A 20 -11.48 18.18 0.77
CA PRO A 20 -12.25 18.20 2.02
C PRO A 20 -13.74 17.89 1.86
N GLY A 21 -14.32 18.16 0.68
CA GLY A 21 -15.73 17.88 0.37
C GLY A 21 -16.01 16.46 -0.16
N LEU A 22 -15.01 15.57 -0.24
CA LEU A 22 -15.22 14.20 -0.70
C LEU A 22 -16.04 13.42 0.33
N ALA A 23 -17.27 13.06 -0.03
CA ALA A 23 -18.22 12.39 0.86
C ALA A 23 -18.04 10.86 0.95
N ASP A 24 -17.21 10.27 0.10
CA ASP A 24 -16.96 8.82 0.11
C ASP A 24 -16.26 8.43 1.44
N PRO A 25 -16.89 7.58 2.28
CA PRO A 25 -16.31 7.18 3.57
C PRO A 25 -14.99 6.41 3.43
N ASN A 26 -14.74 5.77 2.29
CA ASN A 26 -13.50 5.04 2.06
C ASN A 26 -12.32 5.98 1.83
N PHE A 27 -12.57 7.15 1.23
CA PHE A 27 -11.53 8.06 0.76
C PHE A 27 -11.58 9.48 1.36
N HIS A 28 -12.55 9.82 2.23
CA HIS A 28 -12.55 11.13 2.86
C HIS A 28 -11.27 11.37 3.66
N GLN A 29 -10.66 12.54 3.47
CA GLN A 29 -9.43 12.94 4.17
C GLN A 29 -8.25 11.96 4.01
N THR A 30 -8.20 11.20 2.92
CA THR A 30 -7.09 10.27 2.65
C THR A 30 -6.01 10.89 1.77
N VAL A 31 -4.81 10.38 1.95
CA VAL A 31 -3.70 10.48 1.01
C VAL A 31 -3.45 9.08 0.47
N SER A 32 -3.66 8.88 -0.83
CA SER A 32 -3.48 7.59 -1.48
C SER A 32 -2.29 7.62 -2.42
N TYR A 33 -1.41 6.62 -2.36
CA TYR A 33 -0.30 6.46 -3.29
C TYR A 33 -0.65 5.47 -4.40
N ILE A 34 -0.51 5.89 -5.66
CA ILE A 34 -0.87 5.06 -6.81
C ILE A 34 0.29 4.14 -7.19
N CYS A 35 0.10 2.84 -6.99
CA CYS A 35 1.09 1.81 -7.25
C CYS A 35 1.04 1.33 -8.71
N GLU A 36 -0.15 1.34 -9.31
CA GLU A 36 -0.39 0.98 -10.70
C GLU A 36 -1.44 1.91 -11.33
N HIS A 37 -1.22 2.34 -12.57
CA HIS A 37 -2.23 3.04 -13.36
C HIS A 37 -2.04 2.69 -14.84
N THR A 38 -3.02 1.95 -15.36
CA THR A 38 -3.13 1.48 -16.75
C THR A 38 -4.44 1.99 -17.36
N PRO A 39 -4.68 1.81 -18.68
CA PRO A 39 -5.97 2.16 -19.28
C PRO A 39 -7.18 1.43 -18.69
N GLN A 40 -6.97 0.30 -18.00
CA GLN A 40 -8.04 -0.49 -17.38
C GLN A 40 -8.48 0.07 -16.03
N GLY A 41 -7.57 0.74 -15.33
CA GLY A 41 -7.82 1.30 -14.00
C GLY A 41 -6.54 1.63 -13.25
N ALA A 42 -6.71 1.93 -11.97
CA ALA A 42 -5.60 2.22 -11.07
C ALA A 42 -5.76 1.47 -9.74
N MET A 43 -4.63 1.11 -9.15
CA MET A 43 -4.53 0.51 -7.82
C MET A 43 -3.60 1.37 -6.97
N GLY A 44 -3.98 1.58 -5.72
CA GLY A 44 -3.17 2.35 -4.78
C GLY A 44 -3.43 2.00 -3.34
N LEU A 45 -2.68 2.62 -2.44
CA LEU A 45 -2.80 2.43 -1.00
C LEU A 45 -3.06 3.75 -0.31
N ILE A 46 -4.03 3.79 0.60
CA ILE A 46 -4.15 4.88 1.57
C ILE A 46 -2.99 4.73 2.57
N ILE A 47 -2.20 5.80 2.72
CA ILE A 47 -0.96 5.79 3.53
C ILE A 47 -1.08 6.58 4.84
N ASN A 48 -2.20 7.26 5.09
CA ASN A 48 -2.39 8.15 6.24
C ASN A 48 -3.49 7.70 7.20
N ARG A 49 -3.95 6.44 7.10
CA ARG A 49 -5.03 5.90 7.92
C ARG A 49 -4.57 4.61 8.60
N VAL A 50 -4.18 4.73 9.87
CA VAL A 50 -3.80 3.56 10.70
C VAL A 50 -5.06 2.80 11.10
N HIS A 51 -4.99 1.47 11.06
CA HIS A 51 -6.03 0.59 11.60
C HIS A 51 -6.05 0.74 13.13
N PRO A 52 -7.19 1.09 13.74
CA PRO A 52 -7.25 1.42 15.17
C PRO A 52 -6.87 0.25 16.09
N ASP A 53 -7.29 -0.96 15.73
CA ASP A 53 -7.23 -2.13 16.63
C ASP A 53 -6.27 -3.25 16.18
N LEU A 54 -5.62 -3.11 15.02
CA LEU A 54 -4.82 -4.18 14.41
C LEU A 54 -3.36 -3.77 14.33
N THR A 55 -2.49 -4.61 14.86
CA THR A 55 -1.02 -4.48 14.78
C THR A 55 -0.42 -5.70 14.10
N MET A 56 0.85 -5.57 13.69
CA MET A 56 1.55 -6.68 13.04
C MET A 56 1.70 -7.93 13.92
N GLY A 57 1.73 -7.78 15.26
CA GLY A 57 1.82 -8.95 16.15
C GLY A 57 0.64 -9.92 15.98
N ALA A 58 -0.58 -9.40 15.77
CA ALA A 58 -1.76 -10.23 15.50
C ALA A 58 -1.62 -10.97 14.16
N VAL A 59 -1.14 -10.26 13.13
CA VAL A 59 -0.92 -10.79 11.79
C VAL A 59 0.18 -11.86 11.78
N PHE A 60 1.31 -11.60 12.43
CA PHE A 60 2.41 -12.57 12.51
C PHE A 60 1.95 -13.84 13.20
N LYS A 61 1.18 -13.73 14.29
CA LYS A 61 0.60 -14.89 14.97
C LYS A 61 -0.34 -15.68 14.06
N GLU A 62 -1.21 -15.01 13.30
CA GLU A 62 -2.13 -15.66 12.37
C GLU A 62 -1.39 -16.40 11.25
N LEU A 63 -0.31 -15.80 10.74
CA LEU A 63 0.55 -16.38 9.71
C LEU A 63 1.57 -17.40 10.24
N ASN A 64 1.56 -17.69 11.55
CA ASN A 64 2.55 -18.53 12.25
C ASN A 64 4.00 -18.11 11.98
N LEU A 65 4.25 -16.80 12.03
CA LEU A 65 5.57 -16.18 11.89
C LEU A 65 6.15 -15.86 13.26
N GLU A 66 7.40 -16.22 13.49
CA GLU A 66 8.17 -15.79 14.65
C GLU A 66 8.59 -14.32 14.47
N SER A 67 8.19 -13.46 15.41
CA SER A 67 8.52 -12.05 15.45
C SER A 67 9.29 -11.67 16.71
N ILE A 68 10.09 -10.62 16.60
CA ILE A 68 10.69 -9.96 17.77
C ILE A 68 9.67 -8.98 18.40
N PRO A 69 9.69 -8.79 19.73
CA PRO A 69 8.68 -7.97 20.42
C PRO A 69 8.52 -6.55 19.88
N GLU A 70 9.60 -5.94 19.39
CA GLU A 70 9.57 -4.59 18.81
C GLU A 70 8.70 -4.53 17.55
N ARG A 71 8.63 -5.62 16.78
CA ARG A 71 7.89 -5.70 15.51
C ARG A 71 6.41 -5.98 15.70
N ASP A 72 5.99 -6.52 16.84
CA ASP A 72 4.57 -6.79 17.14
C ASP A 72 3.73 -5.52 17.24
N SER A 73 4.39 -4.41 17.63
CA SER A 73 3.77 -3.10 17.81
C SER A 73 3.64 -2.28 16.51
N LEU A 74 4.16 -2.78 15.38
CA LEU A 74 4.07 -2.06 14.11
C LEU A 74 2.62 -1.84 13.70
N HIS A 75 2.32 -0.59 13.33
CA HIS A 75 1.01 -0.19 12.84
C HIS A 75 0.75 -0.72 11.43
N ILE A 76 -0.49 -1.15 11.21
CA ILE A 76 -1.03 -1.50 9.89
C ILE A 76 -1.93 -0.36 9.44
N HIS A 77 -1.84 0.02 8.17
CA HIS A 77 -2.72 1.01 7.58
C HIS A 77 -3.94 0.34 6.94
N LEU A 78 -5.08 1.03 6.93
CA LEU A 78 -6.22 0.68 6.10
C LEU A 78 -5.92 1.18 4.68
N GLY A 79 -5.47 0.29 3.80
CA GLY A 79 -5.00 0.63 2.45
C GLY A 79 -6.13 0.90 1.45
N GLY A 80 -7.35 0.42 1.72
CA GLY A 80 -8.56 0.72 0.96
C GLY A 80 -9.60 -0.40 1.04
N PRO A 81 -10.75 -0.24 0.36
CA PRO A 81 -11.90 -1.15 0.50
C PRO A 81 -11.81 -2.43 -0.35
N VAL A 82 -10.78 -2.59 -1.17
CA VAL A 82 -10.59 -3.77 -2.05
C VAL A 82 -9.55 -4.69 -1.43
N HIS A 83 -9.70 -6.02 -1.60
CA HIS A 83 -8.78 -7.03 -1.07
C HIS A 83 -8.48 -6.87 0.44
N THR A 84 -9.52 -6.63 1.26
CA THR A 84 -9.41 -6.27 2.68
C THR A 84 -8.69 -7.28 3.58
N GLU A 85 -8.43 -8.49 3.08
CA GLU A 85 -7.68 -9.54 3.79
C GLU A 85 -6.22 -9.66 3.31
N GLN A 86 -5.84 -8.93 2.27
CA GLN A 86 -4.49 -8.98 1.72
C GLN A 86 -3.61 -7.89 2.31
N ILE A 87 -2.37 -8.27 2.61
CA ILE A 87 -1.35 -7.35 3.10
C ILE A 87 -0.54 -6.83 1.92
N PHE A 88 -0.33 -5.52 1.92
CA PHE A 88 0.51 -4.82 0.99
C PHE A 88 1.60 -4.06 1.75
N ILE A 89 2.83 -4.16 1.27
CA ILE A 89 3.99 -3.50 1.86
C ILE A 89 4.53 -2.54 0.82
N LEU A 90 4.38 -1.25 1.06
CA LEU A 90 5.04 -0.21 0.26
C LEU A 90 6.39 0.08 0.88
N HIS A 91 7.48 -0.14 0.16
CA HIS A 91 8.81 -0.07 0.73
C HIS A 91 9.88 0.51 -0.20
N GLY A 92 10.94 1.04 0.41
CA GLY A 92 12.21 1.34 -0.26
C GLY A 92 13.08 0.09 -0.43
N PRO A 93 14.34 0.22 -0.85
CA PRO A 93 15.21 -0.94 -1.07
C PRO A 93 15.40 -1.80 0.20
N PRO A 94 15.75 -3.09 0.05
CA PRO A 94 16.01 -3.76 -1.22
C PRO A 94 14.72 -4.23 -1.93
N PHE A 95 14.83 -4.59 -3.21
CA PHE A 95 13.69 -4.88 -4.11
C PHE A 95 13.67 -6.34 -4.63
N ASP A 96 14.53 -7.20 -4.10
CA ASP A 96 14.68 -8.61 -4.46
C ASP A 96 13.80 -9.52 -3.59
N TRP A 97 12.50 -9.22 -3.55
CA TRP A 97 11.48 -10.06 -2.90
C TRP A 97 10.64 -10.82 -3.94
N GLU A 98 10.11 -11.99 -3.57
CA GLU A 98 9.42 -12.90 -4.49
C GLU A 98 8.23 -12.27 -5.23
N ALA A 99 7.44 -11.43 -4.56
CA ALA A 99 6.30 -10.73 -5.15
C ALA A 99 6.47 -9.20 -5.07
N CYS A 100 7.58 -8.69 -5.62
CA CYS A 100 7.92 -7.27 -5.63
C CYS A 100 7.52 -6.59 -6.94
N HIS A 101 6.52 -5.69 -6.88
CA HIS A 101 6.15 -4.82 -7.99
C HIS A 101 6.84 -3.46 -7.87
N GLN A 102 7.76 -3.16 -8.77
CA GLN A 102 8.44 -1.87 -8.77
C GLN A 102 7.49 -0.73 -9.19
N VAL A 103 7.31 0.26 -8.30
CA VAL A 103 6.46 1.43 -8.57
C VAL A 103 7.28 2.57 -9.17
N THR A 104 8.42 2.88 -8.55
CA THR A 104 9.41 3.87 -9.02
C THR A 104 10.82 3.31 -8.87
N SER A 105 11.84 4.09 -9.21
CA SER A 105 13.24 3.72 -8.92
C SER A 105 13.55 3.62 -7.42
N SER A 106 12.71 4.20 -6.56
CA SER A 106 12.94 4.29 -5.10
C SER A 106 11.89 3.58 -4.26
N LEU A 107 10.79 3.12 -4.84
CA LEU A 107 9.68 2.48 -4.13
C LEU A 107 9.15 1.26 -4.89
N ALA A 108 8.84 0.23 -4.12
CA ALA A 108 8.19 -0.98 -4.60
C ALA A 108 7.05 -1.40 -3.68
N LEU A 109 6.14 -2.19 -4.24
CA LEU A 109 5.00 -2.77 -3.55
C LEU A 109 5.20 -4.28 -3.50
N SER A 110 5.27 -4.86 -2.30
CA SER A 110 5.39 -6.31 -2.11
C SER A 110 4.22 -6.88 -1.33
N ASN A 111 3.86 -8.12 -1.61
CA ASN A 111 2.83 -8.87 -0.87
C ASN A 111 3.22 -10.34 -0.60
N SER A 112 4.52 -10.65 -0.62
CA SER A 112 5.04 -11.99 -0.40
C SER A 112 5.39 -12.26 1.08
N LYS A 113 5.50 -13.56 1.41
CA LYS A 113 5.75 -14.02 2.78
C LYS A 113 7.19 -13.75 3.23
N ASP A 114 8.15 -13.82 2.32
CA ASP A 114 9.58 -13.59 2.54
C ASP A 114 9.86 -12.19 3.15
N VAL A 115 9.24 -11.14 2.61
CA VAL A 115 9.39 -9.78 3.14
C VAL A 115 8.72 -9.62 4.51
N LEU A 116 7.57 -10.26 4.75
CA LEU A 116 6.92 -10.28 6.06
C LEU A 116 7.78 -10.98 7.11
N GLU A 117 8.34 -12.14 6.77
CA GLU A 117 9.26 -12.88 7.64
C GLU A 117 10.52 -12.09 7.97
N ALA A 118 11.08 -11.39 6.97
CA ALA A 118 12.24 -10.53 7.17
C ALA A 118 11.92 -9.38 8.13
N ILE A 119 10.78 -8.72 7.95
CA ILE A 119 10.30 -7.64 8.83
C ILE A 119 10.08 -8.17 10.25
N ALA A 120 9.42 -9.32 10.40
CA ALA A 120 9.12 -9.95 11.69
C ALA A 120 10.39 -10.18 12.53
N LYS A 121 11.48 -10.59 11.87
CA LYS A 121 12.79 -10.87 12.50
C LYS A 121 13.65 -9.62 12.74
N GLY A 122 13.16 -8.42 12.44
CA GLY A 122 13.92 -7.18 12.61
C GLY A 122 14.63 -6.68 11.34
N GLY A 123 14.70 -7.50 10.29
CA GLY A 123 15.26 -7.13 8.99
C GLY A 123 14.22 -6.54 8.05
N GLY A 124 14.34 -6.86 6.76
CA GLY A 124 13.46 -6.38 5.70
C GLY A 124 13.87 -5.01 5.14
N PRO A 125 13.05 -4.43 4.27
CA PRO A 125 13.33 -3.14 3.66
C PRO A 125 13.22 -2.00 4.66
N SER A 126 13.84 -0.85 4.35
CA SER A 126 13.69 0.38 5.11
C SER A 126 13.87 1.59 4.19
N PRO A 127 12.94 2.56 4.17
CA PRO A 127 11.69 2.62 4.94
C PRO A 127 10.58 1.71 4.38
N PHE A 128 9.52 1.47 5.16
CA PHE A 128 8.33 0.75 4.69
C PHE A 128 7.04 1.21 5.38
N ILE A 129 5.91 0.93 4.74
CA ILE A 129 4.55 1.04 5.27
C ILE A 129 3.85 -0.29 5.01
N ILE A 130 3.14 -0.80 6.01
CA ILE A 130 2.29 -1.99 5.87
C ILE A 130 0.84 -1.54 5.86
N ALA A 131 0.07 -2.03 4.90
CA ALA A 131 -1.35 -1.78 4.76
C ALA A 131 -2.11 -3.10 4.55
N ILE A 132 -3.36 -3.13 4.98
CA ILE A 132 -4.32 -4.18 4.65
C ILE A 132 -5.36 -3.62 3.68
N GLY A 133 -5.63 -4.36 2.61
CA GLY A 133 -6.45 -3.89 1.50
C GLY A 133 -5.79 -2.81 0.65
N CYS A 134 -6.47 -2.44 -0.43
CA CYS A 134 -6.04 -1.42 -1.38
C CYS A 134 -7.23 -0.62 -1.93
N GLY A 135 -6.95 0.57 -2.45
CA GLY A 135 -7.86 1.36 -3.26
C GLY A 135 -7.83 0.92 -4.72
N GLY A 136 -9.00 0.94 -5.36
CA GLY A 136 -9.14 0.66 -6.78
C GLY A 136 -10.00 1.74 -7.45
N TRP A 137 -9.60 2.16 -8.66
CA TRP A 137 -10.33 3.10 -9.49
C TRP A 137 -10.48 2.52 -10.90
N GLY A 138 -11.69 2.62 -11.47
CA GLY A 138 -12.00 2.05 -12.79
C GLY A 138 -12.58 0.65 -12.70
N ARG A 139 -12.33 -0.19 -13.71
CA ARG A 139 -12.84 -1.56 -13.71
C ARG A 139 -11.95 -2.38 -12.76
N PRO A 140 -12.50 -3.02 -11.71
CA PRO A 140 -11.68 -3.86 -10.85
C PRO A 140 -11.07 -5.00 -11.69
N PRO A 141 -9.82 -5.40 -11.43
CA PRO A 141 -9.20 -6.55 -12.07
C PRO A 141 -10.02 -7.83 -11.86
#